data_AF-A0A946TZ77-F1
#
_entry.id   AF-A0A946TZ77-F1
#
_cell.length_a   1.000
_cell.length_b   1.000
_cell.length_c   1.000
_cell.angle_alpha   90.00
_cell.angle_beta   90.00
_cell.angle_gamma   90.00
#
_symmetry.space_group_name_H-M   'P 1'
#
loop_
_entity.id
_entity.type
_entity.pdbx_description
1 polymer ?
#
loop_
_entity_poly.entity_id
_entity_poly.type
_entity_poly.pdbx_seq_one_letter_code
_entity_poly.pdbx_strand_id
1 'polypeptide(L)'
;MRAFFYISTFFCSVISESTAVDFGKDIKPILETKCVSCHGIEKQKGELDLSSLLAAKEGGENGPAISPGKPQESGLIHRITLAHDDDEIMPPKGEPLTKTQIQSLKEWISGGAQWPDGLILVKRDPIDPQDLDKESLNLSSVAIYPPQASLTTSGDLQRFVAVATYNDGTTRDITNRVTFEPKNTTLVTVAGNMIRPRVDGETSISVNFHGKSATAPLKIQSADTEREISFRLDVMPIFLRSNCNTGSCHGSARGQDGFMLSLFGYDPAGDYHRITRQLSGRRINLAFPDESLMIEKAIESVPHTGGKLFDKGSEYYNAMLSWLNAGTPDDPKDIASPTSLEIYPNQAVLEGKGTTQQFIALATYSDGSTRDVTSLALFETNNAPSAAISTNGSVTAGNRGEAFVMARFATFTVGAQVIVIPDNLEYQRPQFLPKNYIDELVAQKMHKLRILPSDLCSDEEFLRRATIDITGTLPTEEEFTSFTRDNSPDKRDKTIDALLNRKEFTEVWVMKFAELLQISTNANNQVSYKATLLYYNWLQDRIANNIPFNKIVQELLSSSGGTFSNPSTNYYQIERNTLKLSENVAQVFMGMRLQCAQCHNHPFDRWTMNDYYSFAAF
;
A
#
# COMPACT_ATOMS: atom_id res chain seq x y z
N MET A 1 -68.41 43.98 55.68
CA MET A 1 -67.76 42.70 56.03
C MET A 1 -66.63 42.46 55.04
N ARG A 2 -65.40 42.34 55.54
CA ARG A 2 -64.20 42.08 54.74
C ARG A 2 -64.22 40.63 54.25
N ALA A 3 -64.27 40.39 52.94
CA ALA A 3 -64.12 39.07 52.35
C ALA A 3 -62.66 38.90 51.89
N PHE A 4 -61.99 37.92 52.47
CA PHE A 4 -60.57 37.60 52.24
C PHE A 4 -60.36 37.02 50.84
N PHE A 5 -59.34 37.53 50.14
CA PHE A 5 -58.72 36.90 48.98
C PHE A 5 -57.85 35.72 49.42
N TYR A 6 -58.03 34.56 48.79
CA TYR A 6 -57.00 33.53 48.67
C TYR A 6 -56.92 33.09 47.20
N ILE A 7 -55.92 33.60 46.48
CA ILE A 7 -55.50 33.09 45.17
C ILE A 7 -54.36 32.11 45.47
N SER A 8 -54.61 30.83 45.24
CA SER A 8 -53.61 29.77 45.38
C SER A 8 -52.80 29.67 44.08
N THR A 9 -51.57 30.19 44.09
CA THR A 9 -50.58 30.01 43.03
C THR A 9 -49.93 28.64 43.14
N PHE A 10 -50.21 27.76 42.17
CA PHE A 10 -49.50 26.48 41.99
C PHE A 10 -48.11 26.77 41.40
N PHE A 11 -47.06 26.49 42.17
CA PHE A 11 -45.67 26.45 41.67
C PHE A 11 -45.46 25.14 40.91
N CYS A 12 -45.34 25.22 39.58
CA CYS A 12 -44.88 24.11 38.75
C CYS A 12 -43.34 24.06 38.82
N SER A 13 -42.80 23.07 39.53
CA SER A 13 -41.36 22.83 39.61
C SER A 13 -40.88 22.25 38.29
N VAL A 14 -39.99 22.96 37.61
CA VAL A 14 -39.27 22.45 36.42
C VAL A 14 -38.25 21.42 36.90
N ILE A 15 -38.47 20.16 36.56
CA ILE A 15 -37.48 19.09 36.75
C ILE A 15 -36.48 19.23 35.60
N SER A 16 -35.24 19.62 35.93
CA SER A 16 -34.11 19.56 35.01
C SER A 16 -33.68 18.09 34.88
N GLU A 17 -33.94 17.47 33.73
CA GLU A 17 -33.30 16.19 33.38
C GLU A 17 -31.79 16.42 33.23
N SER A 18 -30.97 15.76 34.06
CA SER A 18 -29.53 15.71 33.85
C SER A 18 -29.23 14.78 32.67
N THR A 19 -28.68 15.33 31.58
CA THR A 19 -28.14 14.51 30.48
C THR A 19 -26.99 13.66 31.03
N ALA A 20 -27.14 12.33 31.03
CA ALA A 20 -26.08 11.41 31.41
C ALA A 20 -24.89 11.54 30.44
N VAL A 21 -23.66 11.51 30.96
CA VAL A 21 -22.41 11.53 30.17
C VAL A 21 -22.34 10.30 29.27
N ASP A 22 -22.13 10.51 27.97
CA ASP A 22 -22.06 9.42 26.98
C ASP A 22 -20.61 8.97 26.78
N PHE A 23 -20.36 7.66 26.86
CA PHE A 23 -19.01 7.14 26.73
C PHE A 23 -18.41 7.41 25.34
N GLY A 24 -19.17 7.19 24.26
CA GLY A 24 -18.68 7.30 22.89
C GLY A 24 -18.37 8.73 22.47
N LYS A 25 -19.20 9.68 22.93
CA LYS A 25 -19.09 11.10 22.59
C LYS A 25 -18.18 11.87 23.53
N ASP A 26 -18.27 11.65 24.83
CA ASP A 26 -17.66 12.53 25.83
C ASP A 26 -16.39 11.94 26.47
N ILE A 27 -16.29 10.61 26.60
CA ILE A 27 -15.19 9.94 27.33
C ILE A 27 -14.14 9.37 26.39
N LYS A 28 -14.58 8.58 25.41
CA LYS A 28 -13.73 7.90 24.43
C LYS A 28 -12.72 8.85 23.77
N PRO A 29 -13.10 10.04 23.27
CA PRO A 29 -12.13 10.97 22.68
C PRO A 29 -11.05 11.43 23.65
N ILE A 30 -11.38 11.61 24.95
CA ILE A 30 -10.41 12.03 25.97
C ILE A 30 -9.39 10.92 26.18
N LEU A 31 -9.85 9.69 26.40
CA LEU A 31 -8.96 8.55 26.64
C LEU A 31 -8.08 8.25 25.42
N GLU A 32 -8.65 8.23 24.22
CA GLU A 32 -7.92 7.94 22.98
C GLU A 32 -6.86 9.01 22.65
N THR A 33 -7.11 10.28 22.99
CA THR A 33 -6.19 11.39 22.65
C THR A 33 -5.17 11.74 23.74
N LYS A 34 -5.49 11.49 25.01
CA LYS A 34 -4.65 11.89 26.15
C LYS A 34 -4.00 10.72 26.89
N CYS A 35 -4.54 9.50 26.75
CA CYS A 35 -4.13 8.36 27.59
C CYS A 35 -3.53 7.20 26.77
N VAL A 36 -4.21 6.78 25.70
CA VAL A 36 -3.90 5.53 24.98
C VAL A 36 -2.54 5.57 24.27
N SER A 37 -1.98 6.74 23.97
CA SER A 37 -0.63 6.85 23.39
C SER A 37 0.49 6.31 24.30
N CYS A 38 0.24 6.25 25.61
CA CYS A 38 1.19 5.79 26.62
C CYS A 38 0.68 4.59 27.44
N HIS A 39 -0.62 4.35 27.45
CA HIS A 39 -1.31 3.31 28.21
C HIS A 39 -2.31 2.58 27.31
N GLY A 40 -1.85 2.07 26.17
CA GLY A 40 -2.64 1.29 25.21
C GLY A 40 -1.93 -0.01 24.82
N ILE A 41 -2.52 -0.78 23.91
CA ILE A 41 -2.00 -2.11 23.50
C ILE A 41 -0.54 -2.04 23.01
N GLU A 42 -0.19 -1.00 22.24
CA GLU A 42 1.17 -0.84 21.71
C GLU A 42 2.19 -0.39 22.75
N LYS A 43 1.74 0.24 23.85
CA LYS A 43 2.60 0.85 24.85
C LYS A 43 1.90 0.95 26.19
N GLN A 44 2.41 0.23 27.19
CA GLN A 44 1.82 0.12 28.53
C GLN A 44 2.78 0.66 29.60
N LYS A 45 2.92 1.98 29.70
CA LYS A 45 3.75 2.59 30.74
C LYS A 45 3.16 2.32 32.13
N GLY A 46 4.02 1.98 33.10
CA GLY A 46 3.58 1.61 34.45
C GLY A 46 2.70 0.36 34.48
N GLU A 47 2.91 -0.54 33.51
CA GLU A 47 2.13 -1.77 33.28
C GLU A 47 0.63 -1.55 33.11
N LEU A 48 0.21 -0.31 32.79
CA LEU A 48 -1.20 0.05 32.66
C LEU A 48 -1.65 0.02 31.20
N ASP A 49 -2.76 -0.68 30.96
CA ASP A 49 -3.50 -0.66 29.69
C ASP A 49 -4.92 -0.09 29.87
N LEU A 50 -5.19 1.02 29.20
CA LEU A 50 -6.48 1.71 29.14
C LEU A 50 -7.25 1.42 27.84
N SER A 51 -6.81 0.44 27.04
CA SER A 51 -7.48 0.07 25.79
C SER A 51 -8.81 -0.64 26.02
N SER A 52 -9.01 -1.29 27.17
CA SER A 52 -10.27 -1.97 27.52
C SER A 52 -10.66 -1.69 28.97
N LEU A 53 -11.96 -1.79 29.28
CA LEU A 53 -12.44 -1.63 30.66
C LEU A 53 -11.88 -2.71 31.59
N LEU A 54 -11.71 -3.95 31.09
CA LEU A 54 -11.19 -5.05 31.90
C LEU A 54 -9.75 -4.77 32.35
N ALA A 55 -8.88 -4.39 31.40
CA ALA A 55 -7.51 -4.03 31.70
C ALA A 55 -7.41 -2.77 32.57
N ALA A 56 -8.25 -1.76 32.33
CA ALA A 56 -8.27 -0.55 33.14
C ALA A 56 -8.73 -0.78 34.60
N LYS A 57 -9.56 -1.81 34.83
CA LYS A 57 -9.98 -2.25 36.17
C LYS A 57 -8.90 -3.06 36.87
N GLU A 58 -8.21 -3.93 36.13
CA GLU A 58 -7.04 -4.66 36.65
C GLU A 58 -5.95 -3.68 37.10
N GLY A 59 -5.75 -2.62 36.31
CA GLY A 59 -4.82 -1.54 36.62
C GLY A 59 -3.40 -1.83 36.17
N GLY A 60 -2.44 -1.13 36.76
CA GLY A 60 -1.01 -1.35 36.52
C GLY A 60 -0.24 -1.42 37.84
N GLU A 61 1.02 -1.01 37.84
CA GLU A 61 1.91 -1.02 39.02
C GLU A 61 1.31 -0.33 40.27
N ASN A 62 0.36 0.59 40.07
CA ASN A 62 -0.27 1.39 41.11
C ASN A 62 -1.73 1.01 41.41
N GLY A 63 -2.14 -0.21 41.03
CA GLY A 63 -3.50 -0.71 41.21
C GLY A 63 -4.51 -0.19 40.17
N PRO A 64 -5.82 -0.36 40.43
CA PRO A 64 -6.88 -0.07 39.46
C PRO A 64 -6.86 1.37 38.95
N ALA A 65 -6.82 1.55 37.64
CA ALA A 65 -6.93 2.88 37.05
C ALA A 65 -8.38 3.38 37.12
N ILE A 66 -9.35 2.50 36.89
CA ILE A 66 -10.79 2.81 36.94
C ILE A 66 -11.48 1.92 37.97
N SER A 67 -12.08 2.55 38.97
CA SER A 67 -12.91 1.92 40.01
C SER A 67 -14.38 2.34 39.80
N PRO A 68 -15.21 1.53 39.11
CA PRO A 68 -16.60 1.87 38.81
C PRO A 68 -17.40 2.29 40.05
N GLY A 69 -18.16 3.37 39.93
CA GLY A 69 -18.97 3.94 41.02
C GLY A 69 -18.16 4.72 42.06
N LYS A 70 -16.82 4.73 41.95
CA LYS A 70 -15.93 5.29 42.96
C LYS A 70 -14.84 6.17 42.33
N PRO A 71 -15.18 7.39 41.88
CA PRO A 71 -14.20 8.30 41.27
C PRO A 71 -13.03 8.65 42.19
N GLN A 72 -13.26 8.72 43.51
CA GLN A 72 -12.21 9.05 44.49
C GLN A 72 -11.21 7.91 44.75
N GLU A 73 -11.60 6.66 44.45
CA GLU A 73 -10.75 5.47 44.55
C GLU A 73 -10.15 5.07 43.18
N SER A 74 -10.36 5.89 42.13
CA SER A 74 -9.87 5.61 40.78
C SER A 74 -8.51 6.27 40.56
N GLY A 75 -7.47 5.46 40.32
CA GLY A 75 -6.10 5.94 40.10
C GLY A 75 -5.98 6.92 38.92
N LEU A 76 -6.86 6.82 37.93
CA LEU A 76 -6.96 7.74 36.79
C LEU A 76 -7.36 9.15 37.26
N ILE A 77 -8.43 9.27 38.07
CA ILE A 77 -8.91 10.58 38.55
C ILE A 77 -7.87 11.25 39.46
N HIS A 78 -7.21 10.47 40.31
CA HIS A 78 -6.15 10.99 41.16
C HIS A 78 -5.05 11.67 40.32
N ARG A 79 -4.47 10.95 39.36
CA ARG A 79 -3.33 11.41 38.56
C ARG A 79 -3.64 12.59 37.63
N ILE A 80 -4.85 12.68 37.08
CA ILE A 80 -5.24 13.81 36.22
C ILE A 80 -5.63 15.08 37.00
N THR A 81 -5.67 15.01 38.34
CA THR A 81 -6.02 16.15 39.21
C THR A 81 -4.87 16.64 40.08
N LEU A 82 -3.69 16.02 39.96
CA LEU A 82 -2.47 16.48 40.62
C LEU A 82 -2.04 17.87 40.12
N ALA A 83 -1.18 18.53 40.89
CA ALA A 83 -0.61 19.82 40.50
C ALA A 83 0.28 19.66 39.27
N HIS A 84 0.38 20.71 38.45
CA HIS A 84 1.07 20.61 37.15
C HIS A 84 2.57 20.31 37.25
N ASP A 85 3.17 20.61 38.41
CA ASP A 85 4.56 20.36 38.76
C ASP A 85 4.80 19.03 39.49
N ASP A 86 3.75 18.20 39.67
CA ASP A 86 3.85 16.89 40.29
C ASP A 86 4.40 15.84 39.30
N ASP A 87 5.38 15.05 39.73
CA ASP A 87 6.03 14.03 38.88
C ASP A 87 5.08 12.88 38.47
N GLU A 88 3.98 12.67 39.20
CA GLU A 88 2.97 11.64 38.89
C GLU A 88 1.78 12.16 38.08
N ILE A 89 1.75 13.45 37.72
CA ILE A 89 0.65 14.02 36.94
C ILE A 89 0.53 13.33 35.58
N MET A 90 -0.71 13.06 35.19
CA MET A 90 -1.02 12.56 33.86
C MET A 90 -1.88 13.57 33.08
N PRO A 91 -1.54 13.88 31.81
CA PRO A 91 -0.35 13.41 31.07
C PRO A 91 0.94 14.14 31.51
N PRO A 92 2.11 13.46 31.51
CA PRO A 92 3.39 14.04 31.97
C PRO A 92 4.04 14.97 30.93
N LYS A 93 3.54 14.94 29.70
CA LYS A 93 3.94 15.83 28.61
C LYS A 93 2.70 16.26 27.83
N GLY A 94 2.63 17.54 27.47
CA GLY A 94 1.51 18.15 26.75
C GLY A 94 0.50 18.83 27.68
N GLU A 95 -0.55 19.38 27.07
CA GLU A 95 -1.58 20.12 27.81
C GLU A 95 -2.39 19.21 28.76
N PRO A 96 -2.51 19.58 30.05
CA PRO A 96 -3.39 18.92 31.01
C PRO A 96 -4.84 18.83 30.52
N LEU A 97 -5.61 17.91 31.13
CA LEU A 97 -7.04 17.83 30.83
C LEU A 97 -7.75 19.10 31.34
N THR A 98 -8.70 19.59 30.55
CA THR A 98 -9.54 20.73 30.95
C THR A 98 -10.46 20.34 32.11
N LYS A 99 -10.93 21.34 32.88
CA LYS A 99 -11.88 21.11 33.98
C LYS A 99 -13.13 20.35 33.53
N THR A 100 -13.63 20.63 32.33
CA THR A 100 -14.78 19.95 31.74
C THR A 100 -14.49 18.48 31.46
N GLN A 101 -13.33 18.17 30.86
CA GLN A 101 -12.92 16.79 30.59
C GLN A 101 -12.75 15.96 31.88
N ILE A 102 -12.12 16.56 32.90
CA ILE A 102 -11.99 15.94 34.23
C ILE A 102 -13.38 15.69 34.84
N GLN A 103 -14.30 16.65 34.71
CA GLN A 103 -15.66 16.52 35.25
C GLN A 103 -16.43 15.40 34.53
N SER A 104 -16.36 15.32 33.20
CA SER A 104 -16.96 14.23 32.42
C SER A 104 -16.44 12.87 32.86
N LEU A 105 -15.12 12.71 33.02
CA LEU A 105 -14.53 11.46 33.52
C LEU A 105 -15.02 11.09 34.93
N LYS A 106 -15.13 12.08 35.83
CA LYS A 106 -15.66 11.86 37.19
C LYS A 106 -17.11 11.41 37.17
N GLU A 107 -17.96 12.07 36.38
CA GLU A 107 -19.39 11.75 36.26
C GLU A 107 -19.59 10.37 35.65
N TRP A 108 -18.84 10.04 34.61
CA TRP A 108 -18.87 8.72 33.98
C TRP A 108 -18.45 7.60 34.93
N ILE A 109 -17.35 7.77 35.68
CA ILE A 109 -16.93 6.77 36.67
C ILE A 109 -17.96 6.65 37.79
N SER A 110 -18.51 7.77 38.26
CA SER A 110 -19.59 7.79 39.27
C SER A 110 -20.83 7.03 38.79
N GLY A 111 -21.16 7.14 37.50
CA GLY A 111 -22.25 6.40 36.84
C GLY A 111 -21.96 4.92 36.58
N GLY A 112 -20.89 4.37 37.16
CA GLY A 112 -20.53 2.95 37.03
C GLY A 112 -19.59 2.65 35.87
N ALA A 113 -18.96 3.66 35.27
CA ALA A 113 -17.99 3.52 34.19
C ALA A 113 -18.50 2.63 33.03
N GLN A 114 -19.74 2.89 32.58
CA GLN A 114 -20.37 2.14 31.49
C GLN A 114 -19.50 2.23 30.23
N TRP A 115 -19.01 1.08 29.76
CA TRP A 115 -18.10 0.93 28.63
C TRP A 115 -18.68 -0.17 27.71
N PRO A 116 -18.84 0.07 26.40
CA PRO A 116 -19.41 -0.92 25.51
C PRO A 116 -18.62 -2.24 25.46
N ASP A 117 -19.28 -3.38 25.62
CA ASP A 117 -18.63 -4.69 25.62
C ASP A 117 -17.83 -4.94 24.34
N GLY A 118 -16.58 -5.37 24.49
CA GLY A 118 -15.67 -5.66 23.38
C GLY A 118 -15.06 -4.44 22.68
N LEU A 119 -15.37 -3.21 23.11
CA LEU A 119 -14.75 -2.01 22.56
C LEU A 119 -13.31 -1.85 23.07
N ILE A 120 -12.38 -1.82 22.12
CA ILE A 120 -10.97 -1.52 22.34
C ILE A 120 -10.68 -0.09 21.88
N LEU A 121 -10.12 0.74 22.76
CA LEU A 121 -9.66 2.09 22.43
C LEU A 121 -8.34 2.05 21.68
N VAL A 122 -8.20 2.97 20.73
CA VAL A 122 -6.99 3.15 19.93
C VAL A 122 -6.47 4.57 20.08
N LYS A 123 -5.16 4.77 19.95
CA LYS A 123 -4.56 6.10 20.01
C LYS A 123 -5.18 6.99 18.93
N ARG A 124 -5.58 8.21 19.30
CA ARG A 124 -6.01 9.27 18.38
C ARG A 124 -5.17 10.52 18.60
N ASP A 125 -4.86 11.26 17.55
CA ASP A 125 -4.17 12.55 17.71
C ASP A 125 -5.17 13.65 18.08
N PRO A 126 -4.81 14.63 18.94
CA PRO A 126 -5.67 15.77 19.25
C PRO A 126 -5.98 16.54 17.97
N ILE A 127 -7.26 16.81 17.72
CA ILE A 127 -7.67 17.61 16.57
C ILE A 127 -7.69 19.09 16.97
N ASP A 128 -6.95 19.95 16.27
CA ASP A 128 -7.06 21.40 16.42
C ASP A 128 -8.44 21.86 15.89
N PRO A 129 -9.25 22.58 16.68
CA PRO A 129 -10.50 23.17 16.22
C PRO A 129 -10.36 24.03 14.94
N GLN A 130 -9.21 24.70 14.74
CA GLN A 130 -8.95 25.49 13.54
C GLN A 130 -8.64 24.62 12.31
N ASP A 131 -8.08 23.43 12.51
CA ASP A 131 -7.88 22.45 11.43
C ASP A 131 -9.24 21.93 10.94
N LEU A 132 -10.21 21.71 11.82
CA LEU A 132 -11.56 21.27 11.44
C LEU A 132 -12.28 22.25 10.52
N ASP A 133 -12.16 23.56 10.80
CA ASP A 133 -12.82 24.60 9.98
C ASP A 133 -12.19 24.71 8.59
N LYS A 134 -10.85 24.66 8.50
CA LYS A 134 -10.13 24.68 7.21
C LYS A 134 -10.38 23.43 6.38
N GLU A 135 -10.47 22.27 7.02
CA GLU A 135 -10.75 21.00 6.33
C GLU A 135 -12.17 20.96 5.78
N SER A 136 -13.15 21.50 6.52
CA SER A 136 -14.54 21.52 6.06
C SER A 136 -14.74 22.32 4.78
N LEU A 137 -14.05 23.45 4.62
CA LEU A 137 -14.21 24.37 3.49
C LEU A 137 -13.57 23.85 2.19
N ASN A 138 -12.56 23.00 2.31
CA ASN A 138 -11.79 22.50 1.17
C ASN A 138 -12.06 21.03 0.85
N LEU A 139 -12.96 20.36 1.57
CA LEU A 139 -13.25 18.94 1.38
C LEU A 139 -14.00 18.68 0.06
N SER A 140 -13.39 17.90 -0.82
CA SER A 140 -14.00 17.48 -2.08
C SER A 140 -14.83 16.20 -1.88
N SER A 141 -14.20 15.16 -1.33
CA SER A 141 -14.82 13.84 -1.15
C SER A 141 -14.25 13.07 0.04
N VAL A 142 -14.99 12.05 0.47
CA VAL A 142 -14.55 11.04 1.43
C VAL A 142 -14.69 9.68 0.77
N ALA A 143 -13.73 8.80 1.00
CA ALA A 143 -13.77 7.41 0.56
C ALA A 143 -13.46 6.48 1.73
N ILE A 144 -13.99 5.26 1.68
CA ILE A 144 -13.59 4.18 2.57
C ILE A 144 -13.06 3.01 1.77
N TYR A 145 -12.06 2.37 2.35
CA TYR A 145 -11.36 1.25 1.75
C TYR A 145 -11.33 0.07 2.71
N PRO A 146 -11.47 -1.18 2.21
CA PRO A 146 -11.78 -1.48 0.80
C PRO A 146 -13.21 -1.00 0.43
N PRO A 147 -13.50 -0.78 -0.86
CA PRO A 147 -14.82 -0.29 -1.29
C PRO A 147 -15.94 -1.32 -1.03
N GLN A 148 -15.58 -2.59 -0.83
CA GLN A 148 -16.43 -3.69 -0.42
C GLN A 148 -15.59 -4.74 0.30
N ALA A 149 -16.22 -5.57 1.14
CA ALA A 149 -15.54 -6.69 1.78
C ALA A 149 -16.50 -7.87 2.04
N SER A 150 -15.91 -9.02 2.34
CA SER A 150 -16.61 -10.22 2.82
C SER A 150 -15.93 -10.81 4.05
N LEU A 151 -16.72 -11.45 4.90
CA LEU A 151 -16.29 -12.22 6.07
C LEU A 151 -16.93 -13.60 5.93
N THR A 152 -16.14 -14.67 5.88
CA THR A 152 -16.62 -16.02 5.52
C THR A 152 -16.46 -17.05 6.63
N THR A 153 -15.87 -16.67 7.77
CA THR A 153 -15.69 -17.53 8.96
C THR A 153 -15.73 -16.70 10.24
N SER A 154 -15.94 -17.34 11.39
CA SER A 154 -15.99 -16.69 12.70
C SER A 154 -14.68 -15.98 13.09
N GLY A 155 -13.54 -16.44 12.56
CA GLY A 155 -12.22 -15.88 12.80
C GLY A 155 -11.85 -14.71 11.87
N ASP A 156 -12.67 -14.40 10.87
CA ASP A 156 -12.34 -13.34 9.93
C ASP A 156 -12.45 -11.95 10.54
N LEU A 157 -11.63 -11.06 10.02
CA LEU A 157 -11.67 -9.64 10.34
C LEU A 157 -11.45 -8.84 9.06
N GLN A 158 -12.03 -7.64 9.03
CA GLN A 158 -11.76 -6.66 8.00
C GLN A 158 -11.43 -5.32 8.64
N ARG A 159 -10.25 -4.76 8.33
CA ARG A 159 -9.95 -3.36 8.63
C ARG A 159 -10.46 -2.46 7.51
N PHE A 160 -11.04 -1.33 7.90
CA PHE A 160 -11.38 -0.25 6.98
C PHE A 160 -10.46 0.95 7.21
N VAL A 161 -10.16 1.68 6.14
CA VAL A 161 -9.41 2.95 6.15
C VAL A 161 -10.31 4.01 5.53
N ALA A 162 -10.39 5.18 6.15
CA ALA A 162 -11.15 6.31 5.61
C ALA A 162 -10.18 7.41 5.17
N VAL A 163 -10.37 7.91 3.95
CA VAL A 163 -9.51 8.94 3.34
C VAL A 163 -10.37 10.12 2.89
N ALA A 164 -10.00 11.31 3.33
CA ALA A 164 -10.52 12.57 2.81
C ALA A 164 -9.68 13.03 1.62
N THR A 165 -10.32 13.60 0.60
CA THR A 165 -9.67 14.27 -0.53
C THR A 165 -10.11 15.72 -0.58
N TYR A 166 -9.16 16.64 -0.65
CA TYR A 166 -9.42 18.08 -0.71
C TYR A 166 -9.43 18.61 -2.14
N ASN A 167 -9.94 19.83 -2.33
CA ASN A 167 -10.12 20.46 -3.65
C ASN A 167 -8.80 20.67 -4.41
N ASP A 168 -7.67 20.76 -3.71
CA ASP A 168 -6.35 20.84 -4.32
C ASP A 168 -5.79 19.46 -4.71
N GLY A 169 -6.46 18.37 -4.31
CA GLY A 169 -6.07 16.99 -4.58
C GLY A 169 -5.19 16.34 -3.51
N THR A 170 -4.90 17.04 -2.40
CA THR A 170 -4.28 16.40 -1.23
C THR A 170 -5.23 15.39 -0.60
N THR A 171 -4.66 14.39 0.06
CA THR A 171 -5.41 13.35 0.77
C THR A 171 -4.99 13.29 2.23
N ARG A 172 -5.94 13.01 3.11
CA ARG A 172 -5.65 12.82 4.53
C ARG A 172 -6.33 11.57 5.06
N ASP A 173 -5.57 10.79 5.83
CA ASP A 173 -6.13 9.69 6.59
C ASP A 173 -7.02 10.25 7.70
N ILE A 174 -8.30 9.87 7.65
CA ILE A 174 -9.32 10.27 8.63
C ILE A 174 -9.88 9.05 9.37
N THR A 175 -9.26 7.88 9.25
CA THR A 175 -9.69 6.62 9.87
C THR A 175 -9.92 6.78 11.37
N ASN A 176 -9.01 7.50 12.03
CA ASN A 176 -9.08 7.78 13.46
C ASN A 176 -9.96 8.97 13.83
N ARG A 177 -10.56 9.65 12.83
CA ARG A 177 -11.38 10.86 12.99
C ARG A 177 -12.85 10.63 12.64
N VAL A 178 -13.17 9.44 12.15
CA VAL A 178 -14.53 9.00 11.86
C VAL A 178 -14.92 7.84 12.76
N THR A 179 -16.22 7.55 12.78
CA THR A 179 -16.77 6.32 13.34
C THR A 179 -17.29 5.46 12.19
N PHE A 180 -16.93 4.18 12.18
CA PHE A 180 -17.43 3.22 11.20
C PHE A 180 -18.77 2.67 11.70
N GLU A 181 -19.84 3.00 11.00
CA GLU A 181 -21.21 2.68 11.40
C GLU A 181 -21.78 1.57 10.49
N PRO A 182 -22.00 0.35 11.01
CA PRO A 182 -22.68 -0.68 10.25
C PRO A 182 -24.18 -0.37 10.19
N LYS A 183 -24.78 -0.49 9.00
CA LYS A 183 -26.22 -0.31 8.79
C LYS A 183 -27.05 -1.26 9.67
N ASN A 184 -26.56 -2.49 9.84
CA ASN A 184 -27.10 -3.46 10.78
C ASN A 184 -26.02 -3.88 11.78
N THR A 185 -26.15 -3.41 13.03
CA THR A 185 -25.23 -3.69 14.15
C THR A 185 -25.37 -5.11 14.70
N THR A 186 -26.44 -5.85 14.39
CA THR A 186 -26.61 -7.21 14.91
C THR A 186 -25.72 -8.23 14.19
N LEU A 187 -25.30 -7.93 12.96
CA LEU A 187 -24.54 -8.86 12.11
C LEU A 187 -23.03 -8.84 12.37
N VAL A 188 -22.52 -7.76 12.97
CA VAL A 188 -21.07 -7.53 13.13
C VAL A 188 -20.74 -6.89 14.46
N THR A 189 -19.51 -7.11 14.95
CA THR A 189 -18.91 -6.28 16.00
C THR A 189 -17.94 -5.29 15.36
N VAL A 190 -17.93 -4.05 15.87
CA VAL A 190 -17.00 -3.01 15.41
C VAL A 190 -16.11 -2.58 16.56
N ALA A 191 -14.79 -2.68 16.37
CA ALA A 191 -13.76 -2.22 17.29
C ALA A 191 -12.85 -1.23 16.55
N GLY A 192 -13.10 0.07 16.72
CA GLY A 192 -12.41 1.11 15.98
C GLY A 192 -12.73 1.03 14.48
N ASN A 193 -11.73 0.70 13.67
CA ASN A 193 -11.85 0.48 12.23
C ASN A 193 -11.86 -1.00 11.83
N MET A 194 -11.87 -1.92 12.80
CA MET A 194 -11.85 -3.35 12.59
C MET A 194 -13.24 -3.94 12.81
N ILE A 195 -13.66 -4.79 11.88
CA ILE A 195 -15.00 -5.39 11.86
C ILE A 195 -14.87 -6.91 11.86
N ARG A 196 -15.67 -7.58 12.70
CA ARG A 196 -15.74 -9.03 12.80
C ARG A 196 -17.17 -9.53 12.64
N PRO A 197 -17.37 -10.75 12.12
CA PRO A 197 -18.70 -11.30 11.90
C PRO A 197 -19.34 -11.76 13.21
N ARG A 198 -20.68 -11.72 13.27
CA ARG A 198 -21.49 -12.34 14.33
C ARG A 198 -22.57 -13.26 13.77
N VAL A 199 -23.26 -12.79 12.73
CA VAL A 199 -24.40 -13.47 12.12
C VAL A 199 -24.34 -13.25 10.62
N ASP A 200 -24.68 -14.30 9.88
CA ASP A 200 -24.76 -14.28 8.42
C ASP A 200 -25.75 -13.23 7.90
N GLY A 201 -25.42 -12.65 6.75
CA GLY A 201 -26.27 -11.68 6.08
C GLY A 201 -25.47 -10.64 5.30
N GLU A 202 -26.17 -9.58 4.90
CA GLU A 202 -25.57 -8.47 4.16
C GLU A 202 -25.84 -7.16 4.90
N THR A 203 -24.81 -6.33 5.04
CA THR A 203 -24.86 -5.01 5.64
C THR A 203 -23.97 -4.05 4.85
N SER A 204 -23.83 -2.82 5.33
CA SER A 204 -22.89 -1.87 4.77
C SER A 204 -22.27 -1.04 5.88
N ILE A 205 -21.02 -0.68 5.73
CA ILE A 205 -20.28 0.18 6.66
C ILE A 205 -20.26 1.59 6.10
N SER A 206 -20.66 2.57 6.89
CA SER A 206 -20.65 3.97 6.47
C SER A 206 -19.80 4.82 7.40
N VAL A 207 -19.26 5.90 6.85
CA VAL A 207 -18.61 6.97 7.60
C VAL A 207 -19.17 8.31 7.17
N ASN A 208 -19.18 9.29 8.07
CA ASN A 208 -19.49 10.68 7.76
C ASN A 208 -18.34 11.57 8.24
N PHE A 209 -17.90 12.50 7.40
CA PHE A 209 -16.89 13.49 7.72
C PHE A 209 -17.25 14.81 7.06
N HIS A 210 -17.53 15.83 7.87
CA HIS A 210 -17.95 17.18 7.43
C HIS A 210 -19.04 17.19 6.35
N GLY A 211 -20.09 16.37 6.51
CA GLY A 211 -21.24 16.34 5.60
C GLY A 211 -21.01 15.55 4.30
N LYS A 212 -19.82 14.98 4.10
CA LYS A 212 -19.56 13.97 3.08
C LYS A 212 -19.65 12.58 3.71
N SER A 213 -20.21 11.63 2.98
CA SER A 213 -20.34 10.25 3.44
C SER A 213 -19.80 9.28 2.41
N ALA A 214 -19.28 8.15 2.89
CA ALA A 214 -18.89 7.01 2.06
C ALA A 214 -19.44 5.73 2.68
N THR A 215 -19.80 4.77 1.83
CA THR A 215 -20.40 3.50 2.23
C THR A 215 -19.77 2.34 1.46
N ALA A 216 -19.54 1.22 2.14
CA ALA A 216 -18.92 0.01 1.61
C ALA A 216 -19.83 -1.19 1.95
N PRO A 217 -20.29 -1.96 0.97
CA PRO A 217 -21.01 -3.20 1.21
C PRO A 217 -20.15 -4.22 1.97
N LEU A 218 -20.78 -4.95 2.88
CA LEU A 218 -20.16 -6.02 3.66
C LEU A 218 -21.05 -7.27 3.66
N LYS A 219 -20.52 -8.37 3.15
CA LYS A 219 -21.19 -9.68 3.13
C LYS A 219 -20.63 -10.56 4.25
N ILE A 220 -21.51 -11.18 5.03
CA ILE A 220 -21.15 -12.12 6.09
C ILE A 220 -21.73 -13.49 5.76
N GLN A 221 -20.88 -14.53 5.80
CA GLN A 221 -21.25 -15.93 5.59
C GLN A 221 -20.54 -16.80 6.62
N SER A 222 -21.20 -17.88 7.06
CA SER A 222 -20.64 -18.89 7.97
C SER A 222 -19.99 -18.29 9.22
N ALA A 223 -20.62 -17.28 9.82
CA ALA A 223 -20.13 -16.56 10.99
C ALA A 223 -19.99 -17.44 12.25
N ASP A 224 -20.59 -18.62 12.25
CA ASP A 224 -20.51 -19.65 13.29
C ASP A 224 -19.42 -20.70 13.02
N THR A 225 -18.85 -20.71 11.82
CA THR A 225 -17.88 -21.71 11.39
C THR A 225 -16.46 -21.24 11.69
N GLU A 226 -15.74 -21.99 12.51
CA GLU A 226 -14.32 -21.75 12.75
C GLU A 226 -13.49 -22.18 11.54
N ARG A 227 -12.52 -21.35 11.16
CA ARG A 227 -11.64 -21.66 10.04
C ARG A 227 -10.51 -22.57 10.49
N GLU A 228 -10.34 -23.69 9.81
CA GLU A 228 -9.17 -24.55 10.01
C GLU A 228 -7.88 -23.84 9.57
N ILE A 229 -6.81 -24.03 10.35
CA ILE A 229 -5.49 -23.46 10.06
C ILE A 229 -4.94 -24.04 8.75
N SER A 230 -4.60 -23.17 7.81
CA SER A 230 -4.11 -23.55 6.49
C SER A 230 -2.60 -23.38 6.37
N PHE A 231 -1.92 -24.37 5.81
CA PHE A 231 -0.50 -24.20 5.49
C PHE A 231 -0.32 -23.14 4.41
N ARG A 232 -1.03 -23.23 3.28
CA ARG A 232 -0.91 -22.32 2.14
C ARG A 232 -1.37 -20.90 2.45
N LEU A 233 -2.43 -20.74 3.26
CA LEU A 233 -3.08 -19.44 3.45
C LEU A 233 -2.71 -18.74 4.75
N ASP A 234 -2.18 -19.44 5.76
CA ASP A 234 -1.87 -18.87 7.07
C ASP A 234 -0.39 -19.03 7.44
N VAL A 235 0.22 -20.20 7.18
CA VAL A 235 1.62 -20.46 7.54
C VAL A 235 2.61 -19.99 6.47
N MET A 236 2.34 -20.29 5.20
CA MET A 236 3.24 -19.95 4.08
C MET A 236 3.46 -18.43 3.98
N PRO A 237 2.44 -17.56 4.12
CA PRO A 237 2.62 -16.13 4.10
C PRO A 237 3.51 -15.61 5.23
N ILE A 238 3.56 -16.26 6.39
CA ILE A 238 4.43 -15.86 7.51
C ILE A 238 5.89 -15.93 7.11
N PHE A 239 6.30 -16.94 6.34
CA PHE A 239 7.69 -17.05 5.87
C PHE A 239 8.08 -15.89 4.95
N LEU A 240 7.16 -15.43 4.11
CA LEU A 240 7.38 -14.25 3.29
C LEU A 240 7.42 -12.98 4.16
N ARG A 241 6.39 -12.81 4.99
CA ARG A 241 6.20 -11.65 5.86
C ARG A 241 7.38 -11.41 6.80
N SER A 242 8.01 -12.49 7.23
CA SER A 242 9.13 -12.51 8.17
C SER A 242 10.49 -12.62 7.46
N ASN A 243 10.53 -12.46 6.13
CA ASN A 243 11.72 -12.52 5.28
C ASN A 243 12.49 -13.88 5.27
N CYS A 244 11.89 -14.98 5.74
CA CYS A 244 12.51 -16.30 5.78
C CYS A 244 12.87 -16.84 4.39
N ASN A 245 11.96 -16.67 3.42
CA ASN A 245 12.04 -17.24 2.08
C ASN A 245 12.48 -16.22 1.01
N THR A 246 13.28 -15.23 1.42
CA THR A 246 13.89 -14.25 0.53
C THR A 246 15.16 -14.81 -0.13
N GLY A 247 15.60 -14.15 -1.21
CA GLY A 247 16.79 -14.55 -1.97
C GLY A 247 18.11 -14.47 -1.18
N SER A 248 18.12 -13.79 -0.03
CA SER A 248 19.27 -13.72 0.88
C SER A 248 19.37 -14.89 1.87
N CYS A 249 18.29 -15.65 2.08
CA CYS A 249 18.21 -16.68 3.12
C CYS A 249 17.74 -18.03 2.54
N HIS A 250 16.68 -18.62 3.10
CA HIS A 250 16.20 -19.94 2.70
C HIS A 250 15.55 -19.93 1.30
N GLY A 251 15.12 -18.77 0.80
CA GLY A 251 14.63 -18.60 -0.58
C GLY A 251 15.73 -18.47 -1.64
N SER A 252 17.00 -18.46 -1.24
CA SER A 252 18.11 -18.44 -2.20
C SER A 252 18.17 -19.76 -3.00
N ALA A 253 18.77 -19.72 -4.18
CA ALA A 253 18.90 -20.90 -5.05
C ALA A 253 19.66 -22.09 -4.41
N ARG A 254 20.44 -21.85 -3.35
CA ARG A 254 21.15 -22.88 -2.59
C ARG A 254 20.50 -23.19 -1.23
N GLY A 255 19.49 -22.42 -0.81
CA GLY A 255 19.00 -22.41 0.57
C GLY A 255 20.08 -22.01 1.57
N GLN A 256 19.84 -22.29 2.85
CA GLN A 256 20.82 -22.16 3.93
C GLN A 256 20.87 -23.46 4.72
N ASP A 257 22.08 -23.97 4.97
CA ASP A 257 22.34 -25.19 5.76
C ASP A 257 21.50 -26.41 5.33
N GLY A 258 21.30 -26.58 4.02
CA GLY A 258 20.49 -27.66 3.46
C GLY A 258 18.98 -27.50 3.67
N PHE A 259 18.52 -26.30 4.05
CA PHE A 259 17.12 -25.91 4.04
C PHE A 259 16.84 -24.85 2.99
N MET A 260 16.06 -25.24 1.99
CA MET A 260 15.63 -24.40 0.89
C MET A 260 14.11 -24.26 0.94
N LEU A 261 13.63 -23.04 0.92
CA LEU A 261 12.23 -22.68 0.68
C LEU A 261 12.14 -22.09 -0.73
N SER A 262 10.96 -22.14 -1.32
CA SER A 262 10.72 -21.47 -2.58
C SER A 262 10.82 -19.95 -2.39
N LEU A 263 11.45 -19.28 -3.36
CA LEU A 263 11.60 -17.83 -3.32
C LEU A 263 10.21 -17.19 -3.20
N PHE A 264 10.00 -16.40 -2.14
CA PHE A 264 8.72 -15.72 -1.82
C PHE A 264 7.49 -16.63 -1.68
N GLY A 265 7.66 -17.96 -1.57
CA GLY A 265 6.55 -18.89 -1.43
C GLY A 265 5.84 -19.25 -2.73
N TYR A 266 6.56 -19.18 -3.86
CA TYR A 266 6.04 -19.55 -5.18
C TYR A 266 5.73 -21.06 -5.36
N ASP A 267 6.23 -21.94 -4.49
CA ASP A 267 5.94 -23.37 -4.51
C ASP A 267 5.53 -23.88 -3.11
N PRO A 268 4.30 -23.57 -2.64
CA PRO A 268 3.84 -23.98 -1.31
C PRO A 268 3.81 -25.50 -1.13
N ALA A 269 3.49 -26.27 -2.17
CA ALA A 269 3.43 -27.73 -2.09
C ALA A 269 4.83 -28.33 -1.85
N GLY A 270 5.85 -27.85 -2.57
CA GLY A 270 7.23 -28.24 -2.31
C GLY A 270 7.71 -27.74 -0.95
N ASP A 271 7.33 -26.54 -0.53
CA ASP A 271 7.74 -25.99 0.78
C ASP A 271 7.17 -26.78 1.95
N TYR A 272 5.89 -27.18 1.87
CA TYR A 272 5.29 -28.11 2.82
C TYR A 272 6.10 -29.41 2.93
N HIS A 273 6.48 -30.02 1.79
CA HIS A 273 7.32 -31.23 1.79
C HIS A 273 8.72 -30.99 2.39
N ARG A 274 9.37 -29.88 2.05
CA ARG A 274 10.71 -29.51 2.55
C ARG A 274 10.70 -29.27 4.06
N ILE A 275 9.63 -28.70 4.59
CA ILE A 275 9.44 -28.49 6.03
C ILE A 275 9.15 -29.81 6.75
N THR A 276 8.18 -30.59 6.26
CA THR A 276 7.60 -31.71 7.02
C THR A 276 8.27 -33.07 6.77
N ARG A 277 9.06 -33.24 5.70
CA ARG A 277 9.61 -34.55 5.30
C ARG A 277 11.12 -34.58 5.10
N GLN A 278 11.72 -33.51 4.56
CA GLN A 278 13.17 -33.52 4.33
C GLN A 278 13.99 -33.55 5.61
N LEU A 279 15.21 -34.08 5.54
CA LEU A 279 16.09 -34.31 6.70
C LEU A 279 15.36 -35.05 7.84
N SER A 280 14.54 -36.05 7.49
CA SER A 280 13.77 -36.86 8.43
C SER A 280 12.86 -36.04 9.36
N GLY A 281 12.31 -34.92 8.88
CA GLY A 281 11.37 -34.10 9.62
C GLY A 281 11.98 -33.27 10.76
N ARG A 282 13.32 -33.16 10.86
CA ARG A 282 14.04 -32.48 11.96
C ARG A 282 13.66 -31.01 12.22
N ARG A 283 12.85 -30.40 11.37
CA ARG A 283 12.42 -28.98 11.48
C ARG A 283 11.18 -28.80 12.36
N ILE A 284 10.41 -29.87 12.53
CA ILE A 284 9.17 -29.90 13.30
C ILE A 284 9.27 -30.94 14.41
N ASN A 285 8.66 -30.65 15.55
CA ASN A 285 8.53 -31.58 16.67
C ASN A 285 7.04 -31.67 17.03
N LEU A 286 6.36 -32.73 16.58
CA LEU A 286 4.92 -32.89 16.85
C LEU A 286 4.63 -33.34 18.29
N ALA A 287 5.62 -33.84 19.02
CA ALA A 287 5.47 -34.18 20.43
C ALA A 287 5.54 -32.93 21.32
N PHE A 288 6.41 -31.98 20.97
CA PHE A 288 6.54 -30.68 21.61
C PHE A 288 6.54 -29.58 20.54
N PRO A 289 5.35 -29.17 20.05
CA PRO A 289 5.20 -28.22 18.95
C PRO A 289 5.97 -26.91 19.11
N ASP A 290 6.02 -26.36 20.31
CA ASP A 290 6.74 -25.13 20.64
C ASP A 290 8.27 -25.29 20.65
N GLU A 291 8.78 -26.52 20.77
CA GLU A 291 10.20 -26.89 20.59
C GLU A 291 10.53 -27.28 19.13
N SER A 292 9.63 -27.02 18.19
CA SER A 292 9.95 -27.19 16.78
C SER A 292 11.08 -26.24 16.39
N LEU A 293 12.17 -26.78 15.81
CA LEU A 293 13.35 -26.00 15.46
C LEU A 293 13.02 -24.76 14.62
N MET A 294 12.02 -24.85 13.73
CA MET A 294 11.57 -23.71 12.93
C MET A 294 10.97 -22.57 13.77
N ILE A 295 10.27 -22.88 14.87
CA ILE A 295 9.76 -21.89 15.82
C ILE A 295 10.90 -21.33 16.64
N GLU A 296 11.74 -22.20 17.21
CA GLU A 296 12.85 -21.79 18.08
C GLU A 296 13.83 -20.84 17.39
N LYS A 297 14.15 -21.12 16.11
CA LYS A 297 15.01 -20.25 15.28
C LYS A 297 14.33 -18.92 14.98
N ALA A 298 13.03 -18.91 14.74
CA ALA A 298 12.29 -17.70 14.40
C ALA A 298 12.13 -16.75 15.59
N ILE A 299 11.95 -17.28 16.81
CA ILE A 299 11.90 -16.49 18.04
C ILE A 299 13.28 -16.26 18.69
N GLU A 300 14.34 -16.80 18.09
CA GLU A 300 15.72 -16.76 18.59
C GLU A 300 15.91 -17.39 19.99
N SER A 301 15.12 -18.42 20.34
CA SER A 301 15.41 -19.23 21.54
C SER A 301 16.63 -20.15 21.35
N VAL A 302 17.01 -20.38 20.09
CA VAL A 302 18.27 -21.02 19.69
C VAL A 302 18.98 -20.16 18.64
N PRO A 303 20.33 -20.21 18.53
CA PRO A 303 21.08 -19.32 17.64
C PRO A 303 20.62 -19.41 16.19
N HIS A 304 20.29 -18.29 15.55
CA HIS A 304 19.89 -18.23 14.15
C HIS A 304 20.65 -17.12 13.44
N THR A 305 21.35 -17.43 12.35
CA THR A 305 22.13 -16.44 11.59
C THR A 305 21.26 -15.32 11.00
N GLY A 306 19.99 -15.62 10.69
CA GLY A 306 19.01 -14.62 10.25
C GLY A 306 18.46 -13.74 11.38
N GLY A 307 18.87 -13.96 12.63
CA GLY A 307 18.38 -13.24 13.81
C GLY A 307 16.95 -13.60 14.19
N LYS A 308 16.40 -12.85 15.14
CA LYS A 308 14.99 -12.94 15.55
C LYS A 308 14.06 -12.39 14.47
N LEU A 309 13.03 -13.15 14.14
CA LEU A 309 12.06 -12.78 13.10
C LEU A 309 10.73 -12.31 13.68
N PHE A 310 10.28 -12.89 14.80
CA PHE A 310 9.10 -12.44 15.54
C PHE A 310 9.14 -12.87 17.01
N ASP A 311 8.28 -12.29 17.83
CA ASP A 311 8.19 -12.58 19.27
C ASP A 311 7.37 -13.84 19.58
N LYS A 312 7.70 -14.51 20.68
CA LYS A 312 6.85 -15.56 21.27
C LYS A 312 5.50 -14.94 21.66
N GLY A 313 4.41 -15.60 21.29
CA GLY A 313 3.04 -15.12 21.51
C GLY A 313 2.52 -14.13 20.48
N SER A 314 3.33 -13.72 19.48
CA SER A 314 2.85 -12.94 18.34
C SER A 314 1.80 -13.70 17.51
N GLU A 315 1.05 -12.99 16.67
CA GLU A 315 0.10 -13.58 15.70
C GLU A 315 0.77 -14.69 14.87
N TYR A 316 2.00 -14.44 14.40
CA TYR A 316 2.76 -15.39 13.58
C TYR A 316 3.19 -16.63 14.36
N TYR A 317 3.70 -16.44 15.58
CA TYR A 317 4.04 -17.55 16.48
C TYR A 317 2.81 -18.42 16.75
N ASN A 318 1.68 -17.81 17.10
CA ASN A 318 0.45 -18.53 17.45
C ASN A 318 -0.13 -19.27 16.24
N ALA A 319 -0.09 -18.68 15.03
CA ALA A 319 -0.54 -19.34 13.81
C ALA A 319 0.33 -20.56 13.47
N MET A 320 1.66 -20.41 13.54
CA MET A 320 2.59 -21.53 13.31
C MET A 320 2.43 -22.63 14.36
N LEU A 321 2.29 -22.25 15.64
CA LEU A 321 2.08 -23.20 16.72
C LEU A 321 0.73 -23.93 16.58
N SER A 322 -0.32 -23.23 16.17
CA SER A 322 -1.64 -23.83 15.92
C SER A 322 -1.58 -24.86 14.79
N TRP A 323 -0.85 -24.57 13.70
CA TRP A 323 -0.63 -25.53 12.62
C TRP A 323 0.16 -26.76 13.07
N LEU A 324 1.19 -26.59 13.90
CA LEU A 324 1.96 -27.70 14.47
C LEU A 324 1.10 -28.54 15.43
N ASN A 325 0.33 -27.91 16.31
CA ASN A 325 -0.60 -28.57 17.23
C ASN A 325 -1.70 -29.35 16.51
N ALA A 326 -2.15 -28.87 15.34
CA ALA A 326 -3.09 -29.57 14.48
C ALA A 326 -2.48 -30.80 13.76
N GLY A 327 -1.20 -31.12 14.01
CA GLY A 327 -0.51 -32.24 13.38
C GLY A 327 0.06 -31.91 12.00
N THR A 328 0.30 -30.63 11.69
CA THR A 328 0.80 -30.14 10.39
C THR A 328 -0.05 -30.60 9.21
N PRO A 329 -1.36 -30.32 9.17
CA PRO A 329 -2.19 -30.69 8.03
C PRO A 329 -1.67 -30.03 6.75
N ASP A 330 -1.71 -30.79 5.65
CA ASP A 330 -1.63 -30.23 4.29
C ASP A 330 -3.04 -29.80 3.88
N ASP A 331 -3.13 -28.73 3.09
CA ASP A 331 -4.43 -28.24 2.66
C ASP A 331 -5.12 -29.18 1.65
N PRO A 332 -6.46 -29.20 1.62
CA PRO A 332 -7.23 -29.85 0.56
C PRO A 332 -6.85 -29.36 -0.83
N LYS A 333 -6.98 -30.23 -1.85
CA LYS A 333 -6.65 -29.88 -3.24
C LYS A 333 -7.52 -28.77 -3.82
N ASP A 334 -8.73 -28.61 -3.30
CA ASP A 334 -9.76 -27.66 -3.70
C ASP A 334 -9.81 -26.42 -2.79
N ILE A 335 -8.82 -26.22 -1.91
CA ILE A 335 -8.73 -25.01 -1.09
C ILE A 335 -8.75 -23.76 -1.98
N ALA A 336 -9.54 -22.77 -1.58
CA ALA A 336 -9.63 -21.51 -2.29
C ALA A 336 -8.25 -20.83 -2.32
N SER A 337 -7.75 -20.50 -3.51
CA SER A 337 -6.43 -19.89 -3.68
C SER A 337 -6.54 -18.40 -4.01
N PRO A 338 -5.57 -17.56 -3.60
CA PRO A 338 -5.55 -16.15 -3.97
C PRO A 338 -5.47 -15.99 -5.50
N THR A 339 -6.35 -15.17 -6.06
CA THR A 339 -6.43 -14.85 -7.50
C THR A 339 -6.02 -13.41 -7.81
N SER A 340 -6.13 -12.52 -6.82
CA SER A 340 -5.62 -11.15 -6.90
C SER A 340 -5.28 -10.60 -5.52
N LEU A 341 -4.52 -9.51 -5.52
CA LEU A 341 -4.17 -8.71 -4.34
C LEU A 341 -4.41 -7.25 -4.69
N GLU A 342 -4.94 -6.48 -3.75
CA GLU A 342 -5.09 -5.04 -3.87
C GLU A 342 -4.49 -4.36 -2.64
N ILE A 343 -3.91 -3.19 -2.84
CA ILE A 343 -3.43 -2.32 -1.76
C ILE A 343 -4.27 -1.04 -1.75
N TYR A 344 -4.77 -0.68 -0.58
CA TYR A 344 -5.64 0.47 -0.41
C TYR A 344 -5.10 1.44 0.64
N PRO A 345 -5.30 2.76 0.49
CA PRO A 345 -5.83 3.42 -0.71
C PRO A 345 -4.94 3.19 -1.94
N ASN A 346 -5.47 3.34 -3.15
CA ASN A 346 -4.68 3.09 -4.38
C ASN A 346 -3.70 4.22 -4.71
N GLN A 347 -3.90 5.40 -4.12
CA GLN A 347 -3.04 6.56 -4.20
C GLN A 347 -3.16 7.41 -2.93
N ALA A 348 -2.08 8.08 -2.55
CA ALA A 348 -2.09 9.14 -1.54
C ALA A 348 -1.25 10.34 -2.00
N VAL A 349 -1.69 11.55 -1.64
CA VAL A 349 -0.96 12.81 -1.79
C VAL A 349 -0.87 13.45 -0.41
N LEU A 350 0.27 13.26 0.24
CA LEU A 350 0.53 13.69 1.61
C LEU A 350 1.16 15.08 1.61
N GLU A 351 0.57 15.99 2.36
CA GLU A 351 1.11 17.34 2.58
C GLU A 351 1.86 17.38 3.90
N GLY A 352 3.09 17.89 3.87
CA GLY A 352 3.89 18.09 5.07
C GLY A 352 4.62 16.83 5.57
N LYS A 353 5.80 17.06 6.16
CA LYS A 353 6.63 15.98 6.70
C LYS A 353 6.00 15.41 7.98
N GLY A 354 6.04 14.09 8.10
CA GLY A 354 5.53 13.36 9.26
C GLY A 354 4.03 13.06 9.20
N THR A 355 3.31 13.53 8.19
CA THR A 355 1.94 13.08 7.94
C THR A 355 1.91 11.61 7.58
N THR A 356 0.84 10.94 7.99
CA THR A 356 0.72 9.48 7.87
C THR A 356 -0.51 9.08 7.08
N GLN A 357 -0.41 7.90 6.48
CA GLN A 357 -1.52 7.24 5.80
C GLN A 357 -1.44 5.74 6.04
N GLN A 358 -2.49 5.15 6.61
CA GLN A 358 -2.62 3.71 6.75
C GLN A 358 -2.98 3.09 5.40
N PHE A 359 -2.24 2.04 5.03
CA PHE A 359 -2.57 1.17 3.92
C PHE A 359 -2.97 -0.22 4.42
N ILE A 360 -3.85 -0.87 3.69
CA ILE A 360 -4.29 -2.25 3.93
C ILE A 360 -4.14 -3.07 2.66
N ALA A 361 -3.99 -4.38 2.81
CA ALA A 361 -3.88 -5.33 1.71
C ALA A 361 -5.10 -6.28 1.73
N LEU A 362 -5.79 -6.39 0.60
CA LEU A 362 -6.97 -7.26 0.44
C LEU A 362 -6.70 -8.29 -0.66
N ALA A 363 -6.79 -9.57 -0.32
CA ALA A 363 -6.68 -10.66 -1.29
C ALA A 363 -8.08 -11.12 -1.73
N THR A 364 -8.27 -11.38 -3.03
CA THR A 364 -9.47 -12.04 -3.57
C THR A 364 -9.16 -13.49 -3.87
N TYR A 365 -10.05 -14.41 -3.52
CA TYR A 365 -9.86 -15.85 -3.62
C TYR A 365 -10.69 -16.46 -4.77
N SER A 366 -10.33 -17.67 -5.19
CA SER A 366 -10.96 -18.38 -6.31
C SER A 366 -12.44 -18.71 -6.10
N ASP A 367 -12.93 -18.68 -4.87
CA ASP A 367 -14.34 -18.82 -4.50
C ASP A 367 -15.11 -17.48 -4.50
N GLY A 368 -14.43 -16.38 -4.85
CA GLY A 368 -14.98 -15.02 -4.86
C GLY A 368 -14.97 -14.32 -3.50
N SER A 369 -14.49 -14.97 -2.44
CA SER A 369 -14.31 -14.34 -1.13
C SER A 369 -13.12 -13.38 -1.12
N THR A 370 -13.09 -12.50 -0.12
CA THR A 370 -12.00 -11.55 0.10
C THR A 370 -11.46 -11.70 1.51
N ARG A 371 -10.16 -11.50 1.71
CA ARG A 371 -9.54 -11.52 3.03
C ARG A 371 -8.64 -10.31 3.23
N ASP A 372 -8.77 -9.66 4.38
CA ASP A 372 -7.76 -8.72 4.87
C ASP A 372 -6.48 -9.50 5.20
N VAL A 373 -5.44 -9.29 4.38
CA VAL A 373 -4.13 -9.93 4.53
C VAL A 373 -3.08 -8.94 4.99
N THR A 374 -3.48 -7.80 5.56
CA THR A 374 -2.55 -6.72 5.97
C THR A 374 -1.49 -7.20 6.97
N SER A 375 -1.85 -8.07 7.93
CA SER A 375 -0.86 -8.63 8.86
C SER A 375 0.11 -9.60 8.18
N LEU A 376 -0.33 -10.30 7.14
CA LEU A 376 0.45 -11.31 6.41
C LEU A 376 1.19 -10.76 5.19
N ALA A 377 0.89 -9.54 4.75
CA ALA A 377 1.50 -8.92 3.59
C ALA A 377 2.86 -8.29 3.95
N LEU A 378 3.87 -8.50 3.10
CA LEU A 378 5.13 -7.79 3.17
C LEU A 378 4.98 -6.42 2.51
N PHE A 379 5.16 -5.35 3.29
CA PHE A 379 5.14 -3.97 2.80
C PHE A 379 6.54 -3.44 2.52
N GLU A 380 6.73 -2.80 1.37
CA GLU A 380 8.00 -2.23 0.91
C GLU A 380 7.79 -0.88 0.22
N THR A 381 8.85 -0.08 0.07
CA THR A 381 8.80 1.20 -0.66
C THR A 381 10.05 1.34 -1.54
N ASN A 382 9.89 1.88 -2.75
CA ASN A 382 11.02 2.15 -3.63
C ASN A 382 11.74 3.48 -3.32
N ASN A 383 11.18 4.33 -2.45
CA ASN A 383 11.73 5.63 -2.11
C ASN A 383 11.39 6.01 -0.66
N ALA A 384 11.99 5.27 0.28
CA ALA A 384 11.83 5.49 1.72
C ALA A 384 12.14 6.93 2.20
N PRO A 385 13.12 7.67 1.63
CA PRO A 385 13.34 9.07 2.01
C PRO A 385 12.14 9.99 1.75
N SER A 386 11.30 9.66 0.76
CA SER A 386 10.07 10.43 0.47
C SER A 386 8.86 9.85 1.18
N ALA A 387 8.65 8.54 1.11
CA ALA A 387 7.55 7.89 1.82
C ALA A 387 8.01 6.51 2.34
N ALA A 388 8.36 6.46 3.63
CA ALA A 388 8.67 5.23 4.32
C ALA A 388 7.37 4.50 4.66
N ILE A 389 7.33 3.18 4.48
CA ILE A 389 6.22 2.34 4.91
C ILE A 389 6.68 1.40 6.02
N SER A 390 5.91 1.34 7.10
CA SER A 390 6.15 0.40 8.19
C SER A 390 5.59 -0.99 7.85
N THR A 391 5.96 -1.96 8.69
CA THR A 391 5.56 -3.35 8.49
C THR A 391 4.05 -3.60 8.68
N ASN A 392 3.34 -2.68 9.36
CA ASN A 392 1.88 -2.70 9.50
C ASN A 392 1.14 -1.88 8.43
N GLY A 393 1.84 -1.42 7.38
CA GLY A 393 1.23 -0.68 6.26
C GLY A 393 1.04 0.82 6.51
N SER A 394 1.59 1.39 7.59
CA SER A 394 1.53 2.84 7.82
C SER A 394 2.64 3.54 7.04
N VAL A 395 2.27 4.45 6.14
CA VAL A 395 3.19 5.31 5.43
C VAL A 395 3.43 6.59 6.22
N THR A 396 4.68 7.05 6.27
CA THR A 396 5.08 8.33 6.86
C THR A 396 5.77 9.20 5.81
N ALA A 397 5.25 10.41 5.63
CA ALA A 397 5.80 11.40 4.72
C ALA A 397 7.17 11.92 5.18
N GLY A 398 8.14 11.92 4.27
CA GLY A 398 9.50 12.39 4.48
C GLY A 398 9.79 13.65 3.66
N ASN A 399 10.76 13.54 2.74
CA ASN A 399 11.11 14.61 1.83
C ASN A 399 10.09 14.73 0.69
N ARG A 400 10.03 15.91 0.06
CA ARG A 400 9.27 16.09 -1.17
C ARG A 400 9.71 15.07 -2.21
N GLY A 401 8.76 14.37 -2.81
CA GLY A 401 9.06 13.36 -3.81
C GLY A 401 7.88 12.43 -4.07
N GLU A 402 8.16 11.38 -4.82
CA GLU A 402 7.22 10.34 -5.16
C GLU A 402 7.81 8.99 -4.80
N ALA A 403 6.99 8.13 -4.20
CA ALA A 403 7.29 6.74 -3.93
C ALA A 403 6.16 5.85 -4.46
N PHE A 404 6.49 4.61 -4.77
CA PHE A 404 5.54 3.51 -4.86
C PHE A 404 5.73 2.64 -3.63
N VAL A 405 4.67 2.57 -2.82
CA VAL A 405 4.59 1.63 -1.71
C VAL A 405 3.95 0.35 -2.22
N MET A 406 4.49 -0.79 -1.83
CA MET A 406 4.14 -2.09 -2.37
C MET A 406 3.67 -3.01 -1.25
N ALA A 407 2.72 -3.89 -1.57
CA ALA A 407 2.31 -5.00 -0.73
C ALA A 407 2.54 -6.30 -1.51
N ARG A 408 3.14 -7.29 -0.85
CA ARG A 408 3.31 -8.64 -1.38
C ARG A 408 2.60 -9.65 -0.50
N PHE A 409 1.80 -10.50 -1.11
CA PHE A 409 1.12 -11.62 -0.47
C PHE A 409 0.97 -12.77 -1.47
N ALA A 410 1.23 -13.99 -1.02
CA ALA A 410 1.35 -15.16 -1.88
C ALA A 410 2.27 -14.86 -3.09
N THR A 411 1.77 -15.01 -4.30
CA THR A 411 2.53 -14.77 -5.54
C THR A 411 2.34 -13.37 -6.12
N PHE A 412 1.57 -12.50 -5.45
CA PHE A 412 1.18 -11.19 -5.96
C PHE A 412 2.01 -10.08 -5.33
N THR A 413 2.42 -9.13 -6.16
CA THR A 413 2.99 -7.84 -5.74
C THR A 413 2.17 -6.73 -6.37
N VAL A 414 1.63 -5.84 -5.56
CA VAL A 414 0.89 -4.65 -6.01
C VAL A 414 1.47 -3.39 -5.39
N GLY A 415 1.25 -2.24 -6.03
CA GLY A 415 1.76 -0.97 -5.53
C GLY A 415 0.74 0.16 -5.61
N ALA A 416 0.86 1.10 -4.67
CA ALA A 416 0.14 2.36 -4.63
C ALA A 416 1.12 3.53 -4.73
N GLN A 417 0.71 4.57 -5.44
CA GLN A 417 1.51 5.79 -5.58
C GLN A 417 1.33 6.68 -4.36
N VAL A 418 2.43 7.09 -3.73
CA VAL A 418 2.45 8.09 -2.66
C VAL A 418 3.26 9.28 -3.11
N ILE A 419 2.63 10.44 -3.13
CA ILE A 419 3.28 11.72 -3.41
C ILE A 419 3.40 12.48 -2.09
N VAL A 420 4.57 13.03 -1.82
CA VAL A 420 4.80 13.93 -0.68
C VAL A 420 5.10 15.32 -1.19
N ILE A 421 4.29 16.28 -0.75
CA ILE A 421 4.45 17.70 -1.05
C ILE A 421 4.82 18.47 0.23
N PRO A 422 5.56 19.59 0.12
CA PRO A 422 5.82 20.46 1.26
C PRO A 422 4.52 21.00 1.85
N ASP A 423 4.55 21.26 3.16
CA ASP A 423 3.45 21.91 3.86
C ASP A 423 3.32 23.38 3.45
N ASN A 424 2.08 23.88 3.38
CA ASN A 424 1.75 25.28 3.07
C ASN A 424 2.45 25.81 1.81
N LEU A 425 2.60 24.96 0.79
CA LEU A 425 3.25 25.37 -0.45
C LEU A 425 2.37 26.35 -1.22
N GLU A 426 2.87 27.57 -1.44
CA GLU A 426 2.23 28.52 -2.34
C GLU A 426 2.29 28.00 -3.79
N TYR A 427 1.18 27.40 -4.23
CA TYR A 427 1.06 26.84 -5.57
C TYR A 427 -0.27 27.28 -6.20
N GLN A 428 -0.17 27.91 -7.36
CA GLN A 428 -1.31 28.14 -8.23
C GLN A 428 -1.19 27.23 -9.44
N ARG A 429 -2.27 26.52 -9.78
CA ARG A 429 -2.28 25.68 -10.97
C ARG A 429 -2.04 26.57 -12.20
N PRO A 430 -0.94 26.35 -12.95
CA PRO A 430 -0.63 27.18 -14.09
C PRO A 430 -1.68 26.96 -15.18
N GLN A 431 -2.03 28.03 -15.90
CA GLN A 431 -2.83 27.95 -17.12
C GLN A 431 -1.94 27.45 -18.26
N PHE A 432 -1.64 26.16 -18.22
CA PHE A 432 -1.02 25.45 -19.33
C PHE A 432 -2.13 25.00 -20.29
N LEU A 433 -1.97 25.27 -21.58
CA LEU A 433 -2.87 24.79 -22.63
C LEU A 433 -2.23 23.54 -23.26
N PRO A 434 -2.68 22.32 -22.91
CA PRO A 434 -2.17 21.10 -23.51
C PRO A 434 -2.41 21.12 -25.03
N LYS A 435 -1.39 20.78 -25.83
CA LYS A 435 -1.58 20.65 -27.28
C LYS A 435 -2.06 19.25 -27.69
N ASN A 436 -1.84 18.24 -26.84
CA ASN A 436 -2.18 16.86 -27.10
C ASN A 436 -2.45 16.09 -25.78
N TYR A 437 -2.88 14.83 -25.90
CA TYR A 437 -3.21 13.99 -24.74
C TYR A 437 -2.00 13.70 -23.82
N ILE A 438 -0.77 13.71 -24.34
CA ILE A 438 0.45 13.52 -23.53
C ILE A 438 0.65 14.75 -22.64
N ASP A 439 0.50 15.96 -23.21
CA ASP A 439 0.59 17.21 -22.48
C ASP A 439 -0.45 17.28 -21.35
N GLU A 440 -1.65 16.74 -21.55
CA GLU A 440 -2.68 16.65 -20.52
C GLU A 440 -2.22 15.80 -19.33
N LEU A 441 -1.64 14.62 -19.61
CA LEU A 441 -1.12 13.71 -18.59
C LEU A 441 0.07 14.34 -17.84
N VAL A 442 0.98 15.00 -18.56
CA VAL A 442 2.14 15.70 -17.98
C VAL A 442 1.68 16.86 -17.10
N ALA A 443 0.72 17.66 -17.56
CA ALA A 443 0.15 18.77 -16.78
C ALA A 443 -0.53 18.27 -15.49
N GLN A 444 -1.30 17.19 -15.57
CA GLN A 444 -1.90 16.56 -14.39
C GLN A 444 -0.84 16.06 -13.40
N LYS A 445 0.23 15.42 -13.89
CA LYS A 445 1.33 14.93 -13.05
C LYS A 445 2.08 16.06 -12.36
N MET A 446 2.44 17.11 -13.09
CA MET A 446 3.09 18.31 -12.53
C MET A 446 2.19 18.97 -11.48
N HIS A 447 0.88 19.04 -11.72
CA HIS A 447 -0.07 19.58 -10.77
C HIS A 447 -0.11 18.78 -9.45
N LYS A 448 -0.17 17.44 -9.53
CA LYS A 448 -0.11 16.57 -8.34
C LYS A 448 1.19 16.75 -7.56
N LEU A 449 2.31 16.92 -8.25
CA LEU A 449 3.62 17.15 -7.65
C LEU A 449 3.88 18.60 -7.22
N ARG A 450 2.92 19.51 -7.46
CA ARG A 450 3.05 20.97 -7.26
C ARG A 450 4.29 21.54 -7.96
N ILE A 451 4.58 21.05 -9.15
CA ILE A 451 5.67 21.52 -10.01
C ILE A 451 5.11 22.56 -10.96
N LEU A 452 5.77 23.72 -11.02
CA LEU A 452 5.51 24.72 -12.04
C LEU A 452 6.30 24.34 -13.29
N PRO A 453 5.65 24.29 -14.48
CA PRO A 453 6.37 24.07 -15.72
C PRO A 453 7.34 25.25 -15.95
N SER A 454 8.46 24.97 -16.60
CA SER A 454 9.35 26.02 -17.07
C SER A 454 8.63 26.90 -18.09
N ASP A 455 9.02 28.17 -18.17
CA ASP A 455 8.55 29.08 -19.20
C ASP A 455 8.87 28.55 -20.60
N LEU A 456 8.13 29.07 -21.59
CA LEU A 456 8.39 28.75 -22.98
C LEU A 456 9.81 29.19 -23.35
N CYS A 457 10.61 28.25 -23.86
CA CYS A 457 11.98 28.53 -24.26
C CYS A 457 12.05 29.54 -25.41
N SER A 458 13.19 30.23 -25.52
CA SER A 458 13.46 31.16 -26.63
C SER A 458 13.50 30.41 -27.97
N ASP A 459 13.43 31.14 -29.07
CA ASP A 459 13.48 30.55 -30.41
C ASP A 459 14.84 29.91 -30.72
N GLU A 460 15.92 30.51 -30.24
CA GLU A 460 17.28 29.97 -30.37
C GLU A 460 17.43 28.66 -29.60
N GLU A 461 16.92 28.62 -28.36
CA GLU A 461 16.92 27.41 -27.54
C GLU A 461 16.05 26.31 -28.15
N PHE A 462 14.85 26.67 -28.62
CA PHE A 462 13.94 25.73 -29.27
C PHE A 462 14.60 25.10 -30.50
N LEU A 463 15.11 25.91 -31.43
CA LEU A 463 15.69 25.41 -32.67
C LEU A 463 16.90 24.51 -32.39
N ARG A 464 17.78 24.92 -31.48
CA ARG A 464 18.93 24.09 -31.09
C ARG A 464 18.49 22.74 -30.51
N ARG A 465 17.52 22.72 -29.59
CA ARG A 465 17.04 21.48 -28.97
C ARG A 465 16.33 20.59 -30.00
N ALA A 466 15.43 21.15 -30.80
CA ALA A 466 14.69 20.40 -31.81
C ALA A 466 15.61 19.75 -32.86
N THR A 467 16.59 20.47 -33.39
CA THR A 467 17.52 19.90 -34.38
C THR A 467 18.43 18.83 -33.76
N ILE A 468 18.93 19.03 -32.53
CA ILE A 468 19.72 18.00 -31.85
C ILE A 468 18.87 16.75 -31.56
N ASP A 469 17.67 16.91 -31.03
CA ASP A 469 16.84 15.80 -30.59
C ASP A 469 16.26 15.00 -31.78
N ILE A 470 15.87 15.68 -32.86
CA ILE A 470 15.23 15.06 -34.04
C ILE A 470 16.28 14.54 -35.02
N THR A 471 17.34 15.29 -35.30
CA THR A 471 18.31 14.97 -36.36
C THR A 471 19.73 14.70 -35.86
N GLY A 472 20.02 14.88 -34.58
CA GLY A 472 21.36 14.65 -34.02
C GLY A 472 22.40 15.69 -34.48
N THR A 473 21.95 16.81 -35.05
CA THR A 473 22.82 17.84 -35.65
C THR A 473 22.53 19.21 -35.06
N LEU A 474 23.41 20.18 -35.30
CA LEU A 474 23.16 21.59 -35.00
C LEU A 474 22.45 22.25 -36.19
N PRO A 475 21.60 23.28 -35.95
CA PRO A 475 21.04 24.07 -37.04
C PRO A 475 22.15 24.78 -37.81
N THR A 476 21.99 24.92 -39.12
CA THR A 476 22.89 25.75 -39.93
C THR A 476 22.66 27.24 -39.62
N GLU A 477 23.63 28.08 -39.99
CA GLU A 477 23.50 29.53 -39.83
C GLU A 477 22.30 30.10 -40.61
N GLU A 478 22.02 29.54 -41.79
CA GLU A 478 20.89 29.91 -42.63
C GLU A 478 19.56 29.52 -41.98
N GLU A 479 19.44 28.29 -41.47
CA GLU A 479 18.26 27.81 -40.75
C GLU A 479 17.98 28.64 -39.50
N PHE A 480 19.02 28.95 -38.73
CA PHE A 480 18.94 29.81 -37.56
C PHE A 480 18.42 31.20 -37.93
N THR A 481 19.01 31.81 -38.96
CA THR A 481 18.63 33.16 -39.41
C THR A 481 17.21 33.19 -39.97
N SER A 482 16.80 32.16 -40.71
CA SER A 482 15.45 32.04 -41.27
C SER A 482 14.41 31.88 -40.16
N PHE A 483 14.63 30.96 -39.22
CA PHE A 483 13.71 30.66 -38.13
C PHE A 483 13.54 31.81 -37.14
N THR A 484 14.62 32.52 -36.82
CA THR A 484 14.60 33.68 -35.90
C THR A 484 13.92 34.91 -36.51
N ARG A 485 13.91 35.03 -37.85
CA ARG A 485 13.21 36.12 -38.56
C ARG A 485 11.75 35.80 -38.88
N ASP A 486 11.38 34.52 -38.89
CA ASP A 486 9.99 34.10 -39.08
C ASP A 486 9.15 34.46 -37.85
N ASN A 487 8.07 35.22 -38.06
CA ASN A 487 7.10 35.61 -37.02
C ASN A 487 5.79 34.82 -37.11
N SER A 488 5.74 33.79 -37.97
CA SER A 488 4.55 32.96 -38.13
C SER A 488 4.24 32.20 -36.83
N PRO A 489 2.98 32.17 -36.38
CA PRO A 489 2.61 31.51 -35.12
C PRO A 489 2.81 29.97 -35.15
N ASP A 490 2.91 29.39 -36.34
CA ASP A 490 3.08 27.95 -36.58
C ASP A 490 4.51 27.57 -36.99
N LYS A 491 5.49 28.49 -36.90
CA LYS A 491 6.87 28.24 -37.35
C LYS A 491 7.53 27.05 -36.65
N ARG A 492 7.20 26.80 -35.37
CA ARG A 492 7.75 25.66 -34.61
C ARG A 492 7.26 24.33 -35.16
N ASP A 493 5.97 24.24 -35.45
CA ASP A 493 5.34 23.02 -35.98
C ASP A 493 5.86 22.74 -37.40
N LYS A 494 5.91 23.76 -38.27
CA LYS A 494 6.55 23.66 -39.60
C LYS A 494 8.01 23.21 -39.54
N THR A 495 8.76 23.73 -38.57
CA THR A 495 10.17 23.35 -38.38
C THR A 495 10.30 21.89 -37.97
N ILE A 496 9.46 21.42 -37.05
CA ILE A 496 9.41 20.02 -36.63
C ILE A 496 9.09 19.13 -37.83
N ASP A 497 8.06 19.45 -38.62
CA ASP A 497 7.71 18.70 -39.82
C ASP A 497 8.88 18.65 -40.83
N ALA A 498 9.55 19.78 -41.04
CA ALA A 498 10.72 19.83 -41.93
C ALA A 498 11.88 18.96 -41.41
N LEU A 499 12.13 18.94 -40.09
CA LEU A 499 13.17 18.12 -39.48
C LEU A 499 12.85 16.62 -39.54
N LEU A 500 11.59 16.23 -39.32
CA LEU A 500 11.14 14.83 -39.40
C LEU A 500 11.27 14.25 -40.81
N ASN A 501 11.18 15.08 -41.85
CA ASN A 501 11.36 14.68 -43.24
C ASN A 501 12.83 14.62 -43.70
N ARG A 502 13.79 14.89 -42.81
CA ARG A 502 15.22 14.84 -43.15
C ARG A 502 15.76 13.41 -43.13
N LYS A 503 16.80 13.17 -43.94
CA LYS A 503 17.52 11.88 -43.89
C LYS A 503 18.15 11.63 -42.52
N GLU A 504 18.61 12.70 -41.86
CA GLU A 504 19.30 12.63 -40.57
C GLU A 504 18.37 12.10 -39.47
N PHE A 505 17.07 12.43 -39.52
CA PHE A 505 16.07 11.82 -38.64
C PHE A 505 16.05 10.29 -38.81
N THR A 506 15.98 9.83 -40.05
CA THR A 506 16.02 8.39 -40.35
C THR A 506 17.33 7.76 -39.86
N GLU A 507 18.48 8.39 -40.13
CA GLU A 507 19.80 7.89 -39.72
C GLU A 507 19.91 7.76 -38.19
N VAL A 508 19.44 8.73 -37.41
CA VAL A 508 19.43 8.68 -35.93
C VAL A 508 18.54 7.56 -35.41
N TRP A 509 17.35 7.39 -35.97
CA TRP A 509 16.42 6.33 -35.51
C TRP A 509 16.88 4.94 -35.93
N VAL A 510 17.44 4.79 -37.13
CA VAL A 510 18.06 3.55 -37.57
C VAL A 510 19.24 3.20 -36.68
N MET A 511 20.09 4.17 -36.31
CA MET A 511 21.19 3.92 -35.36
C MET A 511 20.69 3.38 -34.02
N LYS A 512 19.69 4.05 -33.41
CA LYS A 512 19.12 3.63 -32.12
C LYS A 512 18.54 2.21 -32.20
N PHE A 513 17.76 1.92 -33.23
CA PHE A 513 17.16 0.59 -33.39
C PHE A 513 18.16 -0.47 -33.85
N ALA A 514 19.17 -0.12 -34.65
CA ALA A 514 20.22 -1.05 -35.05
C ALA A 514 20.99 -1.57 -33.82
N GLU A 515 21.23 -0.72 -32.82
CA GLU A 515 21.82 -1.14 -31.54
C GLU A 515 20.89 -2.10 -30.78
N LEU A 516 19.61 -1.72 -30.62
CA LEU A 516 18.62 -2.57 -29.93
C LEU A 516 18.39 -3.93 -30.62
N LEU A 517 18.47 -3.94 -31.96
CA LEU A 517 18.34 -5.14 -32.80
C LEU A 517 19.68 -5.84 -33.05
N GLN A 518 20.76 -5.37 -32.40
CA GLN A 518 22.11 -5.95 -32.43
C GLN A 518 22.68 -6.13 -33.85
N ILE A 519 22.34 -5.23 -34.78
CA ILE A 519 22.77 -5.27 -36.19
C ILE A 519 24.29 -5.06 -36.25
N SER A 520 25.02 -6.17 -36.24
CA SER A 520 26.47 -6.19 -36.16
C SER A 520 27.05 -7.45 -36.82
N THR A 521 28.34 -7.40 -37.17
CA THR A 521 29.12 -8.58 -37.57
C THR A 521 30.21 -8.80 -36.52
N ASN A 522 30.27 -10.00 -35.95
CA ASN A 522 31.31 -10.35 -34.99
C ASN A 522 31.61 -11.86 -35.03
N ALA A 523 32.68 -12.28 -34.35
CA ALA A 523 33.11 -13.67 -34.33
C ALA A 523 32.07 -14.64 -33.74
N ASN A 524 31.16 -14.13 -32.89
CA ASN A 524 30.17 -14.94 -32.19
C ASN A 524 28.92 -15.18 -33.04
N ASN A 525 28.45 -14.18 -33.80
CA ASN A 525 27.24 -14.32 -34.62
C ASN A 525 27.51 -14.87 -36.03
N GLN A 526 28.75 -14.78 -36.52
CA GLN A 526 29.16 -15.28 -37.85
C GLN A 526 28.28 -14.76 -39.01
N VAL A 527 27.59 -13.63 -38.82
CA VAL A 527 26.74 -13.02 -39.85
C VAL A 527 27.65 -12.30 -40.83
N SER A 528 27.51 -12.62 -42.12
CA SER A 528 28.31 -11.97 -43.17
C SER A 528 28.01 -10.48 -43.24
N TYR A 529 29.04 -9.67 -43.54
CA TYR A 529 28.88 -8.22 -43.73
C TYR A 529 27.74 -7.85 -44.69
N LYS A 530 27.61 -8.59 -45.81
CA LYS A 530 26.54 -8.37 -46.79
C LYS A 530 25.16 -8.58 -46.19
N ALA A 531 24.96 -9.61 -45.36
CA ALA A 531 23.67 -9.89 -44.73
C ALA A 531 23.32 -8.81 -43.68
N THR A 532 24.29 -8.40 -42.86
CA THR A 532 24.14 -7.29 -41.91
C THR A 532 23.78 -5.98 -42.63
N LEU A 533 24.44 -5.66 -43.73
CA LEU A 533 24.15 -4.46 -44.52
C LEU A 533 22.73 -4.49 -45.12
N LEU A 534 22.30 -5.64 -45.64
CA LEU A 534 20.92 -5.80 -46.13
C LEU A 534 19.89 -5.64 -45.01
N TYR A 535 20.20 -6.13 -43.81
CA TYR A 535 19.32 -6.00 -42.65
C TYR A 535 19.24 -4.53 -42.17
N TYR A 536 20.38 -3.84 -42.12
CA TYR A 536 20.43 -2.40 -41.86
C TYR A 536 19.60 -1.61 -42.88
N ASN A 537 19.79 -1.87 -44.18
CA ASN A 537 19.05 -1.19 -45.25
C ASN A 537 17.55 -1.47 -45.19
N TRP A 538 17.15 -2.70 -44.80
CA TRP A 538 15.74 -3.03 -44.57
C TRP A 538 15.14 -2.16 -43.46
N LEU A 539 15.83 -2.03 -42.32
CA LEU A 539 15.37 -1.18 -41.21
C LEU A 539 15.31 0.30 -41.63
N GLN A 540 16.32 0.77 -42.35
CA GLN A 540 16.37 2.11 -42.90
C GLN A 540 15.18 2.41 -43.82
N ASP A 541 14.88 1.50 -44.74
CA ASP A 541 13.72 1.62 -45.63
C ASP A 541 12.40 1.72 -44.85
N ARG A 542 12.21 0.88 -43.81
CA ARG A 542 10.99 0.92 -42.99
C ARG A 542 10.81 2.23 -42.23
N ILE A 543 11.89 2.75 -41.65
CA ILE A 543 11.85 4.01 -40.91
C ILE A 543 11.68 5.19 -41.88
N ALA A 544 12.40 5.21 -43.00
CA ALA A 544 12.31 6.27 -44.01
C ALA A 544 10.91 6.38 -44.63
N ASN A 545 10.22 5.25 -44.83
CA ASN A 545 8.85 5.22 -45.35
C ASN A 545 7.77 5.39 -44.28
N ASN A 546 8.15 5.75 -43.05
CA ASN A 546 7.24 5.94 -41.92
C ASN A 546 6.29 4.74 -41.69
N ILE A 547 6.82 3.53 -41.83
CA ILE A 547 6.05 2.31 -41.58
C ILE A 547 5.72 2.23 -40.09
N PRO A 548 4.45 2.00 -39.70
CA PRO A 548 4.08 1.90 -38.29
C PRO A 548 4.91 0.86 -37.55
N PHE A 549 5.40 1.20 -36.35
CA PHE A 549 6.34 0.36 -35.62
C PHE A 549 5.80 -1.05 -35.33
N ASN A 550 4.49 -1.17 -35.03
CA ASN A 550 3.84 -2.47 -34.86
C ASN A 550 3.90 -3.35 -36.12
N LYS A 551 3.93 -2.76 -37.33
CA LYS A 551 4.13 -3.48 -38.59
C LYS A 551 5.58 -3.90 -38.77
N ILE A 552 6.54 -3.05 -38.42
CA ILE A 552 7.97 -3.40 -38.42
C ILE A 552 8.22 -4.62 -37.52
N VAL A 553 7.67 -4.61 -36.30
CA VAL A 553 7.80 -5.73 -35.35
C VAL A 553 7.13 -7.00 -35.89
N GLN A 554 5.92 -6.91 -36.46
CA GLN A 554 5.24 -8.05 -37.08
C GLN A 554 6.07 -8.65 -38.22
N GLU A 555 6.60 -7.83 -39.13
CA GLU A 555 7.46 -8.29 -40.21
C GLU A 555 8.75 -8.94 -39.70
N LEU A 556 9.37 -8.37 -38.66
CA LEU A 556 10.57 -8.91 -38.06
C LEU A 556 10.35 -10.29 -37.42
N LEU A 557 9.34 -10.40 -36.55
CA LEU A 557 9.07 -11.61 -35.77
C LEU A 557 8.37 -12.72 -36.56
N SER A 558 7.74 -12.41 -37.70
CA SER A 558 7.19 -13.41 -38.62
C SER A 558 8.12 -13.71 -39.81
N SER A 559 9.34 -13.17 -39.79
CA SER A 559 10.28 -13.34 -40.88
C SER A 559 10.69 -14.80 -41.06
N SER A 560 10.77 -15.23 -42.32
CA SER A 560 11.21 -16.59 -42.69
C SER A 560 11.96 -16.57 -44.02
N GLY A 561 12.73 -17.62 -44.30
CA GLY A 561 13.53 -17.76 -45.51
C GLY A 561 15.01 -17.41 -45.32
N GLY A 562 15.71 -17.15 -46.42
CA GLY A 562 17.15 -16.88 -46.41
C GLY A 562 17.49 -15.44 -46.02
N THR A 563 18.62 -15.24 -45.33
CA THR A 563 19.08 -13.93 -44.83
C THR A 563 19.42 -12.90 -45.88
N PHE A 564 19.61 -13.31 -47.13
CA PHE A 564 19.82 -12.38 -48.24
C PHE A 564 18.52 -12.00 -48.95
N SER A 565 17.58 -12.94 -49.10
CA SER A 565 16.30 -12.72 -49.78
C SER A 565 15.25 -12.10 -48.87
N ASN A 566 15.30 -12.38 -47.58
CA ASN A 566 14.50 -11.74 -46.54
C ASN A 566 15.41 -11.19 -45.43
N PRO A 567 15.89 -9.94 -45.55
CA PRO A 567 16.90 -9.40 -44.63
C PRO A 567 16.48 -9.36 -43.16
N SER A 568 15.19 -9.24 -42.86
CA SER A 568 14.66 -9.24 -41.49
C SER A 568 14.96 -10.55 -40.72
N THR A 569 15.13 -11.67 -41.42
CA THR A 569 15.50 -12.97 -40.82
C THR A 569 16.89 -12.96 -40.16
N ASN A 570 17.72 -11.95 -40.44
CA ASN A 570 19.00 -11.80 -39.76
C ASN A 570 18.84 -11.57 -38.25
N TYR A 571 17.68 -11.11 -37.77
CA TYR A 571 17.39 -11.02 -36.33
C TYR A 571 17.62 -12.34 -35.61
N TYR A 572 17.14 -13.45 -36.18
CA TYR A 572 17.32 -14.81 -35.66
C TYR A 572 18.72 -15.38 -35.90
N GLN A 573 19.49 -14.84 -36.85
CA GLN A 573 20.87 -15.26 -37.07
C GLN A 573 21.86 -14.57 -36.15
N ILE A 574 21.56 -13.34 -35.73
CA ILE A 574 22.38 -12.56 -34.81
C ILE A 574 22.40 -13.22 -33.43
N GLU A 575 21.25 -13.70 -32.95
CA GLU A 575 21.12 -14.44 -31.70
C GLU A 575 20.39 -15.77 -31.94
N ARG A 576 21.14 -16.88 -31.85
CA ARG A 576 20.63 -18.24 -32.09
C ARG A 576 20.20 -18.96 -30.81
N ASN A 577 20.51 -18.42 -29.64
CA ASN A 577 20.01 -18.96 -28.39
C ASN A 577 18.56 -18.51 -28.20
N THR A 578 17.63 -19.46 -28.29
CA THR A 578 16.18 -19.21 -28.18
C THR A 578 15.80 -18.46 -26.89
N LEU A 579 16.43 -18.79 -25.76
CA LEU A 579 16.14 -18.14 -24.48
C LEU A 579 16.54 -16.67 -24.50
N LYS A 580 17.77 -16.38 -24.96
CA LYS A 580 18.28 -15.02 -25.05
C LYS A 580 17.55 -14.19 -26.10
N LEU A 581 17.16 -14.81 -27.21
CA LEU A 581 16.32 -14.17 -28.22
C LEU A 581 14.96 -13.77 -27.63
N SER A 582 14.31 -14.66 -26.88
CA SER A 582 13.03 -14.38 -26.22
C SER A 582 13.16 -13.22 -25.23
N GLU A 583 14.23 -13.21 -24.43
CA GLU A 583 14.55 -12.10 -23.53
C GLU A 583 14.74 -10.78 -24.27
N ASN A 584 15.46 -10.80 -25.40
CA ASN A 584 15.64 -9.62 -26.25
C ASN A 584 14.30 -9.12 -26.82
N VAL A 585 13.42 -10.01 -27.27
CA VAL A 585 12.08 -9.65 -27.77
C VAL A 585 11.28 -8.96 -26.67
N ALA A 586 11.23 -9.55 -25.47
CA ALA A 586 10.52 -8.97 -24.33
C ALA A 586 11.10 -7.61 -23.92
N GLN A 587 12.42 -7.48 -23.89
CA GLN A 587 13.07 -6.24 -23.48
C GLN A 587 12.90 -5.12 -24.51
N VAL A 588 13.10 -5.41 -25.79
CA VAL A 588 13.09 -4.40 -26.86
C VAL A 588 11.67 -3.97 -27.22
N PHE A 589 10.72 -4.90 -27.30
CA PHE A 589 9.39 -4.60 -27.83
C PHE A 589 8.29 -4.53 -26.76
N MET A 590 8.48 -5.17 -25.60
CA MET A 590 7.50 -5.16 -24.51
C MET A 590 7.93 -4.29 -23.33
N GLY A 591 9.18 -3.80 -23.32
CA GLY A 591 9.74 -3.04 -22.19
C GLY A 591 9.88 -3.88 -20.92
N MET A 592 9.95 -5.21 -21.07
CA MET A 592 9.90 -6.17 -19.96
C MET A 592 11.22 -6.91 -19.81
N ARG A 593 11.65 -7.13 -18.56
CA ARG A 593 12.83 -7.94 -18.24
C ARG A 593 12.39 -9.31 -17.75
N LEU A 594 12.50 -10.32 -18.60
CA LEU A 594 12.07 -11.69 -18.28
C LEU A 594 13.21 -12.58 -17.76
N GLN A 595 14.46 -12.12 -17.73
CA GLN A 595 15.62 -12.93 -17.39
C GLN A 595 15.50 -13.59 -16.01
N CYS A 596 14.97 -12.87 -15.02
CA CYS A 596 14.77 -13.45 -13.68
C CYS A 596 13.78 -14.61 -13.69
N ALA A 597 12.80 -14.58 -14.62
CA ALA A 597 11.80 -15.64 -14.78
C ALA A 597 12.40 -16.96 -15.28
N GLN A 598 13.64 -16.96 -15.80
CA GLN A 598 14.31 -18.16 -16.32
C GLN A 598 14.53 -19.23 -15.25
N CYS A 599 14.87 -18.83 -14.03
CA CYS A 599 15.26 -19.75 -12.96
C CYS A 599 14.22 -19.88 -11.84
N HIS A 600 13.36 -18.87 -11.69
CA HIS A 600 12.29 -18.79 -10.67
C HIS A 600 11.24 -17.79 -11.17
N ASN A 601 10.02 -17.75 -10.62
CA ASN A 601 9.05 -16.70 -11.01
C ASN A 601 9.63 -15.30 -10.75
N HIS A 602 9.31 -14.33 -11.62
CA HIS A 602 9.89 -13.00 -11.56
C HIS A 602 9.64 -12.37 -10.18
N PRO A 603 10.67 -11.79 -9.54
CA PRO A 603 10.57 -11.35 -8.16
C PRO A 603 9.76 -10.06 -8.03
N PHE A 604 9.71 -9.21 -9.05
CA PHE A 604 9.08 -7.87 -8.98
C PHE A 604 7.99 -7.66 -10.04
N ASP A 605 7.57 -8.74 -10.72
CA ASP A 605 6.61 -8.67 -11.82
C ASP A 605 5.85 -9.99 -11.86
N ARG A 606 4.72 -10.02 -12.56
CA ARG A 606 3.74 -11.12 -12.56
C ARG A 606 4.19 -12.39 -13.31
N TRP A 607 5.32 -12.33 -14.02
CA TRP A 607 5.74 -13.38 -14.94
C TRP A 607 6.26 -14.61 -14.22
N THR A 608 5.67 -15.76 -14.50
CA THR A 608 6.11 -17.04 -13.97
C THR A 608 7.22 -17.66 -14.83
N MET A 609 7.91 -18.65 -14.27
CA MET A 609 8.86 -19.46 -15.02
C MET A 609 8.16 -20.24 -16.15
N ASN A 610 6.91 -20.65 -15.95
CA ASN A 610 6.11 -21.25 -17.00
C ASN A 610 5.80 -20.27 -18.12
N ASP A 611 5.48 -19.01 -17.80
CA ASP A 611 5.29 -17.97 -18.82
C ASP A 611 6.55 -17.74 -19.63
N TYR A 612 7.72 -17.70 -18.96
CA TYR A 612 9.02 -17.55 -19.61
C TYR A 612 9.29 -18.66 -20.63
N TYR A 613 9.17 -19.94 -20.22
CA TYR A 613 9.44 -21.07 -21.11
C TYR A 613 8.35 -21.27 -22.17
N SER A 614 7.10 -20.90 -21.88
CA SER A 614 6.03 -20.91 -22.86
C SER A 614 6.25 -19.85 -23.93
N PHE A 615 6.68 -18.66 -23.53
CA PHE A 615 7.04 -17.58 -24.44
C PHE A 615 8.24 -17.95 -25.31
N ALA A 616 9.25 -18.60 -24.73
CA ALA A 616 10.42 -19.06 -25.48
C ALA A 616 10.16 -20.26 -26.40
N ALA A 617 9.06 -20.99 -26.20
CA ALA A 617 8.66 -22.09 -27.06
C ALA A 617 7.87 -21.63 -28.30
N PHE A 618 7.37 -20.40 -28.30
CA PHE A 618 6.74 -19.74 -29.45
C PHE A 618 7.80 -19.20 -30.40
#